data_AF-A0A537G531-F1
#
_entry.id   AF-A0A537G531-F1
#
_cell.length_a   1.000
_cell.length_b   1.000
_cell.length_c   1.000
_cell.angle_alpha   90.00
_cell.angle_beta   90.00
_cell.angle_gamma   90.00
#
_symmetry.space_group_name_H-M   'P 1'
#
loop_
_entity.id
_entity.type
_entity.pdbx_description
1 polymer ?
#
loop_
_entity_poly.entity_id
_entity_poly.type
_entity_poly.pdbx_seq_one_letter_code
_entity_poly.pdbx_strand_id
1 'polypeptide(L)'
;RARLRAYPHELSGGQQQRVMIAMAIANEPKLLIADEPTTALDVTVQRQVLELIARLRERHRMSVLFISHDLGLVGEIADDVVVMREGEVRESGPTQRIFSAPRDPYTRALLACRPRLDTRPRRLPVIDDFMRGGAAPGAPLERPPAGASLIEAKGLHKEFRLRTGWFASKSLVAVREVSFGVTRGRTVGLVGESGSGKTTVALLVMRLLEASGGEARLEDTDLLRLSAAQMMAFRRRIQIVFQNPYASLNPRMSIGRTLTEPMRIHRLGADEGERIERARRLLQRVGLPQDAMHRYPHEFSGGQRQRIAIARALAVEPEVLICDEPVSALDVSVQATVLNLLLDLQEERGLAYLFISHDLAVVKYMSDEVLVMREGEVVERGAPEAIYRAPQHEYTRKLLAAIPRGLEGRKFGDGALTSSGTEP
;
A
#
# COMPACT_ATOMS: atom_id res chain seq x y z
N ARG A 1 -26.37 13.34 -15.67
CA ARG A 1 -26.98 12.59 -16.82
C ARG A 1 -25.97 11.74 -17.58
N ALA A 2 -24.80 12.22 -17.99
CA ALA A 2 -23.81 11.41 -18.75
C ALA A 2 -23.36 10.12 -18.03
N ARG A 3 -23.16 10.17 -16.71
CA ARG A 3 -22.69 9.01 -15.91
C ARG A 3 -23.72 7.89 -15.71
N LEU A 4 -25.01 8.12 -15.97
CA LEU A 4 -26.03 7.06 -15.90
C LEU A 4 -25.86 6.01 -17.00
N ARG A 5 -25.10 6.32 -18.05
CA ARG A 5 -24.81 5.42 -19.16
C ARG A 5 -23.39 4.83 -19.11
N ALA A 6 -22.61 5.18 -18.09
CA ALA A 6 -21.25 4.68 -17.95
C ALA A 6 -21.25 3.24 -17.44
N TYR A 7 -20.38 2.41 -17.98
CA TYR A 7 -20.14 1.07 -17.47
C TYR A 7 -19.26 1.11 -16.21
N PRO A 8 -19.33 0.11 -15.33
CA PRO A 8 -18.51 0.08 -14.11
C PRO A 8 -17.01 0.28 -14.38
N HIS A 9 -16.46 -0.32 -15.45
CA HIS A 9 -15.05 -0.22 -15.79
C HIS A 9 -14.61 1.19 -16.27
N GLU A 10 -15.54 2.10 -16.52
CA GLU A 10 -15.27 3.49 -16.91
C GLU A 10 -15.26 4.45 -15.70
N LEU A 11 -15.59 3.95 -14.51
CA LEU A 11 -15.65 4.72 -13.27
C LEU A 11 -14.39 4.51 -12.43
N SER A 12 -13.88 5.56 -11.79
CA SER A 12 -12.83 5.42 -10.77
C SER A 12 -13.34 4.63 -9.56
N GLY A 13 -12.46 4.01 -8.76
CA GLY A 13 -12.86 3.27 -7.55
C GLY A 13 -13.77 4.07 -6.62
N GLY A 14 -13.43 5.34 -6.32
CA GLY A 14 -14.28 6.22 -5.50
C GLY A 14 -15.63 6.58 -6.12
N GLN A 15 -15.76 6.49 -7.44
CA GLN A 15 -17.04 6.68 -8.14
C GLN A 15 -17.88 5.40 -8.10
N GLN A 16 -17.26 4.24 -8.34
CA GLN A 16 -17.91 2.94 -8.17
C GLN A 16 -18.46 2.81 -6.74
N GLN A 17 -17.66 3.19 -5.74
CA GLN A 17 -18.09 3.16 -4.34
C GLN A 17 -19.30 4.06 -4.07
N ARG A 18 -19.31 5.29 -4.61
CA ARG A 18 -20.47 6.19 -4.47
C ARG A 18 -21.71 5.65 -5.18
N VAL A 19 -21.56 5.01 -6.33
CA VAL A 19 -22.67 4.33 -7.02
C VAL A 19 -23.19 3.18 -6.16
N MET A 20 -22.32 2.36 -5.57
CA MET A 20 -22.70 1.28 -4.66
C MET A 20 -23.44 1.81 -3.43
N ILE A 21 -22.95 2.90 -2.81
CA ILE A 21 -23.64 3.55 -1.69
C ILE A 21 -25.01 4.07 -2.12
N ALA A 22 -25.09 4.74 -3.27
CA ALA A 22 -26.36 5.22 -3.82
C ALA A 22 -27.37 4.08 -4.07
N MET A 23 -26.90 2.93 -4.55
CA MET A 23 -27.73 1.73 -4.71
C MET A 23 -28.21 1.19 -3.36
N ALA A 24 -27.32 1.12 -2.36
CA ALA A 24 -27.65 0.61 -1.03
C ALA A 24 -28.68 1.48 -0.30
N ILE A 25 -28.61 2.80 -0.46
CA ILE A 25 -29.53 3.75 0.18
C ILE A 25 -30.81 4.02 -0.61
N ALA A 26 -30.95 3.52 -1.85
CA ALA A 26 -32.04 3.86 -2.75
C ALA A 26 -33.44 3.57 -2.17
N ASN A 27 -33.54 2.59 -1.27
CA ASN A 27 -34.77 2.21 -0.58
C ASN A 27 -34.87 2.76 0.86
N GLU A 28 -34.05 3.75 1.22
CA GLU A 28 -33.99 4.36 2.56
C GLU A 28 -33.93 3.32 3.69
N PRO A 29 -32.93 2.43 3.68
CA PRO A 29 -32.87 1.34 4.65
C PRO A 29 -32.69 1.88 6.07
N LYS A 30 -33.27 1.17 7.04
CA LYS A 30 -33.04 1.47 8.47
C LYS A 30 -31.67 1.02 8.97
N LEU A 31 -31.04 0.07 8.28
CA LEU A 31 -29.70 -0.45 8.58
C LEU A 31 -28.88 -0.54 7.28
N LEU A 32 -27.72 0.11 7.27
CA LEU A 32 -26.70 -0.06 6.25
C LEU A 32 -25.57 -0.94 6.80
N ILE A 33 -25.29 -2.05 6.12
CA ILE A 33 -24.11 -2.87 6.39
C ILE A 33 -23.04 -2.44 5.40
N ALA A 34 -21.97 -1.84 5.92
CA ALA A 34 -20.85 -1.34 5.13
C ALA A 34 -19.64 -2.25 5.38
N ASP A 35 -19.43 -3.20 4.46
CA ASP A 35 -18.30 -4.13 4.49
C ASP A 35 -17.09 -3.53 3.76
N GLU A 36 -16.07 -3.16 4.52
CA GLU A 36 -14.82 -2.56 4.02
C GLU A 36 -15.02 -1.45 2.97
N PRO A 37 -15.91 -0.46 3.22
CA PRO A 37 -16.42 0.44 2.18
C PRO A 37 -15.40 1.44 1.65
N THR A 38 -14.19 1.46 2.21
CA THR A 38 -13.11 2.38 1.83
C THR A 38 -11.85 1.64 1.37
N THR A 39 -11.88 0.31 1.25
CA THR A 39 -10.73 -0.46 0.78
C THR A 39 -10.28 -0.01 -0.61
N ALA A 40 -8.97 0.11 -0.80
CA ALA A 40 -8.33 0.52 -2.05
C ALA A 40 -8.70 1.94 -2.53
N LEU A 41 -9.21 2.80 -1.64
CA LEU A 41 -9.38 4.23 -1.88
C LEU A 41 -8.24 4.99 -1.21
N ASP A 42 -7.79 6.08 -1.83
CA ASP A 42 -6.86 7.00 -1.16
C ASP A 42 -7.54 7.73 0.01
N VAL A 43 -6.73 8.27 0.92
CA VAL A 43 -7.19 8.93 2.15
C VAL A 43 -8.17 10.09 1.92
N THR A 44 -8.05 10.82 0.81
CA THR A 44 -8.96 11.92 0.48
C THR A 44 -10.33 11.38 0.06
N VAL A 45 -10.35 10.40 -0.85
CA VAL A 45 -11.59 9.75 -1.30
C VAL A 45 -12.26 8.98 -0.16
N GLN A 46 -11.49 8.26 0.64
CA GLN A 46 -11.95 7.59 1.87
C GLN A 46 -12.69 8.58 2.76
N ARG A 47 -12.09 9.73 3.09
CA ARG A 47 -12.74 10.75 3.92
C ARG A 47 -14.07 11.23 3.33
N GLN A 48 -14.12 11.50 2.03
CA GLN A 48 -15.36 11.93 1.36
C GLN A 48 -16.46 10.87 1.40
N VAL A 49 -16.11 9.59 1.28
CA VAL A 49 -17.07 8.47 1.38
C VAL A 49 -17.65 8.38 2.80
N LEU A 50 -16.81 8.58 3.82
CA LEU A 50 -17.22 8.52 5.22
C LEU A 50 -18.11 9.70 5.61
N GLU A 51 -17.76 10.91 5.17
CA GLU A 51 -18.62 12.09 5.33
C GLU A 51 -19.97 11.91 4.65
N LEU A 52 -20.00 11.24 3.48
CA LEU A 52 -21.25 10.89 2.82
C LEU A 52 -22.08 9.92 3.66
N ILE A 53 -21.49 8.82 4.16
CA ILE A 53 -22.17 7.85 5.01
C ILE A 53 -22.71 8.51 6.28
N ALA A 54 -21.91 9.37 6.93
CA ALA A 54 -22.32 10.10 8.13
C ALA A 54 -23.52 11.03 7.87
N ARG A 55 -23.50 11.81 6.78
CA ARG A 55 -24.64 12.66 6.40
C ARG A 55 -25.90 11.85 6.09
N LEU A 56 -25.74 10.69 5.44
CA LEU A 56 -26.87 9.81 5.12
C LEU A 56 -27.46 9.16 6.37
N ARG A 57 -26.60 8.75 7.31
CA ARG A 57 -26.98 8.24 8.64
C ARG A 57 -27.89 9.23 9.36
N GLU A 58 -27.48 10.50 9.42
CA GLU A 58 -28.24 11.57 10.06
C GLU A 58 -29.55 11.88 9.32
N ARG A 59 -29.48 12.06 8.00
CA ARG A 59 -30.64 12.41 7.17
C ARG A 59 -31.74 11.35 7.22
N HIS A 60 -31.37 10.07 7.13
CA HIS A 60 -32.32 8.95 7.08
C HIS A 60 -32.57 8.30 8.44
N ARG A 61 -31.94 8.79 9.52
CA ARG A 61 -31.98 8.18 10.87
C ARG A 61 -31.69 6.67 10.82
N MET A 62 -30.66 6.34 10.07
CA MET A 62 -30.26 4.97 9.75
C MET A 62 -29.17 4.51 10.72
N SER A 63 -29.16 3.22 11.07
CA SER A 63 -28.04 2.58 11.76
C SER A 63 -26.99 2.12 10.75
N VAL A 64 -25.71 2.16 11.11
CA VAL A 64 -24.62 1.66 10.27
C VAL A 64 -23.86 0.57 11.01
N LEU A 65 -23.85 -0.64 10.45
CA LEU A 65 -22.88 -1.67 10.84
C LEU A 65 -21.66 -1.51 9.94
N PHE A 66 -20.56 -1.01 10.52
CA PHE A 66 -19.32 -0.75 9.80
C PHE A 66 -18.30 -1.86 10.09
N ILE A 67 -17.92 -2.60 9.06
CA ILE A 67 -16.94 -3.69 9.16
C ILE A 67 -15.64 -3.17 8.54
N SER A 68 -14.58 -3.08 9.34
CA SER A 68 -13.26 -2.74 8.82
C SER A 68 -12.11 -3.25 9.68
N HIS A 69 -10.98 -3.52 9.03
CA HIS A 69 -9.68 -3.73 9.67
C HIS A 69 -8.94 -2.42 9.98
N ASP A 70 -9.35 -1.27 9.43
CA ASP A 70 -8.75 0.03 9.74
C ASP A 70 -9.30 0.56 11.08
N LEU A 71 -8.57 0.26 12.16
CA LEU A 71 -8.92 0.72 13.50
C LEU A 71 -8.89 2.26 13.63
N GLY A 72 -8.11 2.97 12.82
CA GLY A 72 -8.07 4.44 12.84
C GLY A 72 -9.40 5.01 12.36
N LEU A 73 -9.93 4.40 11.31
CA LEU A 73 -11.24 4.71 10.81
C LEU A 73 -12.34 4.36 11.81
N VAL A 74 -12.35 3.13 12.33
CA VAL A 74 -13.33 2.67 13.32
C VAL A 74 -13.38 3.59 14.54
N GLY A 75 -12.21 4.02 15.03
CA GLY A 75 -12.11 4.93 16.17
C GLY A 75 -12.75 6.32 15.94
N GLU A 76 -12.85 6.78 14.70
CA GLU A 76 -13.39 8.10 14.34
C GLU A 76 -14.90 8.07 14.03
N ILE A 77 -15.42 6.95 13.50
CA ILE A 77 -16.81 6.83 13.03
C ILE A 77 -17.75 6.10 13.98
N ALA A 78 -17.24 5.14 14.76
CA ALA A 78 -18.08 4.21 15.48
C ALA A 78 -18.46 4.75 16.85
N ASP A 79 -19.70 4.49 17.27
CA ASP A 79 -20.17 4.76 18.64
C ASP A 79 -19.81 3.58 19.57
N ASP A 80 -20.03 2.36 19.08
CA ASP A 80 -19.67 1.09 19.71
C ASP A 80 -18.82 0.25 18.78
N VAL A 81 -17.91 -0.54 19.36
CA VAL A 81 -16.99 -1.42 18.63
C VAL A 81 -17.12 -2.84 19.14
N VAL A 82 -17.10 -3.80 18.20
CA VAL A 82 -17.06 -5.23 18.47
C VAL A 82 -15.79 -5.79 17.83
N VAL A 83 -14.93 -6.40 18.64
CA VAL A 83 -13.69 -7.05 18.21
C VAL A 83 -13.93 -8.55 18.19
N MET A 84 -13.66 -9.18 17.04
CA MET A 84 -13.84 -10.62 16.84
C MET A 84 -12.51 -11.30 16.51
N ARG A 85 -12.40 -12.57 16.90
CA ARG A 85 -11.29 -13.47 16.52
C ARG A 85 -11.81 -14.90 16.45
N GLU A 86 -11.46 -15.63 15.39
CA GLU A 86 -11.78 -17.06 15.24
C GLU A 86 -13.28 -17.38 15.41
N GLY A 87 -14.15 -16.45 15.01
CA GLY A 87 -15.61 -16.59 15.12
C GLY A 87 -16.19 -16.19 16.47
N GLU A 88 -15.37 -15.78 17.43
CA GLU A 88 -15.81 -15.37 18.77
C GLU A 88 -15.68 -13.85 18.97
N VAL A 89 -16.64 -13.27 19.70
CA VAL A 89 -16.52 -11.89 20.19
C VAL A 89 -15.53 -11.87 21.35
N ARG A 90 -14.42 -11.16 21.14
CA ARG A 90 -13.34 -11.01 22.13
C ARG A 90 -13.58 -9.83 23.06
N GLU A 91 -14.10 -8.73 22.51
CA GLU A 91 -14.41 -7.54 23.27
C GLU A 91 -15.50 -6.73 22.58
N SER A 92 -16.41 -6.13 23.35
CA SER A 92 -17.44 -5.24 22.81
C SER A 92 -17.78 -4.11 23.78
N GLY A 93 -18.00 -2.90 23.25
CA GLY A 93 -18.46 -1.75 24.02
C GLY A 93 -18.12 -0.40 23.37
N PRO A 94 -18.26 0.70 24.12
CA PRO A 94 -18.06 2.04 23.58
C PRO A 94 -16.66 2.22 22.99
N THR A 95 -16.58 2.87 21.83
CA THR A 95 -15.32 3.09 21.09
C THR A 95 -14.22 3.67 21.98
N GLN A 96 -14.56 4.66 22.81
CA GLN A 96 -13.60 5.29 23.71
C GLN A 96 -12.91 4.28 24.63
N ARG A 97 -13.68 3.36 25.26
CA ARG A 97 -13.13 2.34 26.17
C ARG A 97 -12.25 1.35 25.42
N ILE A 98 -12.70 0.87 24.25
CA ILE A 98 -11.97 -0.11 23.44
C ILE A 98 -10.59 0.43 23.02
N PHE A 99 -10.51 1.70 22.66
CA PHE A 99 -9.26 2.30 22.18
C PHE A 99 -8.36 2.85 23.30
N SER A 100 -8.93 3.33 24.42
CA SER A 100 -8.15 3.91 25.52
C SER A 100 -7.73 2.90 26.59
N ALA A 101 -8.57 1.91 26.88
CA ALA A 101 -8.35 0.92 27.94
C ALA A 101 -8.91 -0.46 27.54
N PRO A 102 -8.41 -1.06 26.44
CA PRO A 102 -8.79 -2.39 26.00
C PRO A 102 -8.48 -3.45 27.07
N ARG A 103 -9.45 -4.34 27.33
CA ARG A 103 -9.32 -5.40 28.34
C ARG A 103 -8.79 -6.70 27.74
N ASP A 104 -9.20 -7.04 26.53
CA ASP A 104 -8.78 -8.30 25.92
C ASP A 104 -7.32 -8.19 25.38
N PRO A 105 -6.46 -9.21 25.62
CA PRO A 105 -5.09 -9.21 25.12
C PRO A 105 -4.97 -9.07 23.59
N TYR A 106 -5.90 -9.64 22.83
CA TYR A 106 -5.90 -9.55 21.37
C TYR A 106 -6.30 -8.15 20.90
N THR A 107 -7.27 -7.50 21.54
CA THR A 107 -7.59 -6.07 21.27
C THR A 107 -6.36 -5.19 21.51
N ARG A 108 -5.64 -5.41 22.62
CA ARG A 108 -4.37 -4.70 22.91
C ARG A 108 -3.33 -4.93 21.82
N ALA A 109 -3.18 -6.18 21.38
CA ALA A 109 -2.23 -6.52 20.32
C ALA A 109 -2.58 -5.84 18.99
N LEU A 110 -3.86 -5.84 18.57
CA LEU A 110 -4.33 -5.19 17.34
C LEU A 110 -4.02 -3.70 17.32
N LEU A 111 -4.25 -3.00 18.44
CA LEU A 111 -3.97 -1.57 18.56
C LEU A 111 -2.46 -1.27 18.57
N ALA A 112 -1.64 -2.20 19.08
CA ALA A 112 -0.19 -2.06 19.14
C ALA A 112 0.52 -2.34 17.80
N CYS A 113 -0.03 -3.20 16.94
CA CYS A 113 0.58 -3.57 15.65
C CYS A 113 0.60 -2.42 14.62
N ARG A 114 -0.17 -1.35 14.85
CA ARG A 114 -0.35 -0.28 13.88
C ARG A 114 0.83 0.70 13.88
N PRO A 115 1.39 1.03 12.69
CA PRO A 115 2.28 2.17 12.56
C PRO A 115 1.58 3.44 13.04
N ARG A 116 2.29 4.26 13.81
CA ARG A 116 1.77 5.54 14.29
C ARG A 116 2.49 6.70 13.62
N LEU A 117 1.81 7.84 13.53
CA LEU A 117 2.39 9.05 12.94
C LEU A 117 3.32 9.80 13.88
N ASP A 118 3.32 9.51 15.18
CA ASP A 118 4.13 10.17 16.20
C ASP A 118 5.43 9.40 16.50
N THR A 119 5.40 8.07 16.41
CA THR A 119 6.54 7.19 16.73
C THR A 119 7.02 6.37 15.53
N ARG A 120 8.32 6.10 15.46
CA ARG A 120 8.94 5.21 14.46
C ARG A 120 9.80 4.13 15.15
N PRO A 121 9.19 3.05 15.67
CA PRO A 121 9.94 1.98 16.33
C PRO A 121 10.80 1.21 15.32
N ARG A 122 11.79 0.45 15.79
CA ARG A 122 12.62 -0.42 14.92
C ARG A 122 11.86 -1.64 14.36
N ARG A 123 10.92 -2.16 15.14
CA ARG A 123 10.04 -3.25 14.77
C ARG A 123 8.63 -2.93 15.26
N LEU A 124 7.63 -3.25 14.44
CA LEU A 124 6.24 -3.21 14.87
C LEU A 124 5.95 -4.44 15.72
N PRO A 125 5.16 -4.32 16.79
CA PRO A 125 4.59 -5.47 17.46
C PRO A 125 3.83 -6.36 16.47
N VAL A 126 3.96 -7.67 16.63
CA VAL A 126 3.14 -8.66 15.91
C VAL A 126 2.30 -9.40 16.95
N ILE A 127 1.07 -9.78 16.59
CA ILE A 127 0.12 -10.35 17.54
C ILE A 127 0.69 -11.58 18.25
N ASP A 128 1.31 -12.50 17.52
CA ASP A 128 1.84 -13.74 18.11
C ASP A 128 2.92 -13.47 19.16
N ASP A 129 3.80 -12.50 18.92
CA ASP A 129 4.85 -12.11 19.85
C ASP A 129 4.28 -11.38 21.06
N PHE A 130 3.34 -10.45 20.82
CA PHE A 130 2.66 -9.70 21.87
C PHE A 130 1.90 -10.62 22.83
N MET A 131 1.22 -11.64 22.29
CA MET A 131 0.48 -12.64 23.07
C MET A 131 1.40 -13.57 23.87
N ARG A 132 2.65 -13.76 23.44
CA ARG A 132 3.67 -14.56 24.15
C ARG A 132 4.49 -13.75 25.16
N GLY A 133 4.17 -12.47 25.35
CA GLY A 133 4.93 -11.57 26.24
C GLY A 133 6.26 -11.08 25.63
N GLY A 134 6.42 -11.20 24.32
CA GLY A 134 7.63 -10.85 23.57
C GLY A 134 7.72 -9.37 23.19
N ALA A 135 8.87 -8.80 23.55
CA ALA A 135 9.54 -7.58 23.09
C ALA A 135 8.82 -6.22 23.21
N ALA A 136 9.38 -5.39 24.11
CA ALA A 136 9.28 -3.94 24.06
C ALA A 136 9.80 -3.40 22.71
N PRO A 137 9.27 -2.26 22.22
CA PRO A 137 9.79 -1.62 21.01
C PRO A 137 11.29 -1.36 21.18
N GLY A 138 12.11 -1.99 20.33
CA GLY A 138 13.55 -1.78 20.31
C GLY A 138 13.89 -0.31 20.01
N ALA A 139 15.08 0.13 20.45
CA ALA A 139 15.59 1.47 20.19
C ALA A 139 15.48 1.86 18.70
N PRO A 140 15.32 3.16 18.38
CA PRO A 140 15.15 3.63 17.00
C PRO A 140 16.20 3.07 16.04
N LEU A 141 15.80 2.82 14.79
CA LEU A 141 16.72 2.40 13.72
C LEU A 141 17.74 3.50 13.42
N GLU A 142 18.93 3.42 14.01
CA GLU A 142 20.10 4.16 13.52
C GLU A 142 20.61 3.48 12.25
N ARG A 143 20.55 4.22 11.13
CA ARG A 143 21.02 3.72 9.83
C ARG A 143 22.33 4.42 9.44
N PRO A 144 23.36 3.67 9.01
CA PRO A 144 24.65 4.24 8.62
C PRO A 144 24.50 5.26 7.49
N PRO A 145 25.34 6.30 7.41
CA PRO A 145 25.19 7.42 6.48
C PRO A 145 24.98 6.96 5.02
N ALA A 146 24.15 7.71 4.28
CA ALA A 146 23.75 7.36 2.92
C ALA A 146 24.95 7.26 1.97
N GLY A 147 25.07 6.13 1.28
CA GLY A 147 26.05 5.93 0.20
C GLY A 147 25.57 6.50 -1.14
N ALA A 148 26.19 6.06 -2.24
CA ALA A 148 25.82 6.48 -3.59
C ALA A 148 24.41 5.98 -3.99
N SER A 149 23.73 6.76 -4.84
CA SER A 149 22.42 6.39 -5.39
C SER A 149 22.55 5.15 -6.28
N LEU A 150 21.72 4.13 -6.03
CA LEU A 150 21.69 2.91 -6.83
C LEU A 150 20.81 3.11 -8.07
N ILE A 151 19.64 3.71 -7.91
CA ILE A 151 18.78 4.16 -9.02
C ILE A 151 18.78 5.67 -9.09
N GLU A 152 18.85 6.24 -10.28
CA GLU A 152 18.62 7.66 -10.53
C GLU A 152 17.58 7.86 -11.63
N ALA A 153 16.43 8.43 -11.29
CA ALA A 153 15.45 8.94 -12.24
C ALA A 153 15.66 10.44 -12.43
N LYS A 154 15.79 10.89 -13.68
CA LYS A 154 15.95 12.32 -14.04
C LYS A 154 14.94 12.69 -15.10
N GLY A 155 14.05 13.62 -14.75
CA GLY A 155 13.07 14.18 -15.67
C GLY A 155 12.15 13.14 -16.31
N LEU A 156 11.79 12.05 -15.60
CA LEU A 156 10.93 11.02 -16.17
C LEU A 156 9.61 11.62 -16.63
N HIS A 157 9.26 11.34 -17.88
CA HIS A 157 8.06 11.86 -18.50
C HIS A 157 7.26 10.74 -19.17
N LYS A 158 5.94 10.76 -18.99
CA LYS A 158 5.04 9.83 -19.66
C LYS A 158 3.75 10.50 -20.09
N GLU A 159 3.50 10.42 -21.39
CA GLU A 159 2.27 10.80 -22.04
C GLU A 159 1.61 9.56 -22.67
N PHE A 160 0.32 9.37 -22.39
CA PHE A 160 -0.51 8.36 -23.02
C PHE A 160 -1.37 9.02 -24.10
N ARG A 161 -1.40 8.41 -25.29
CA ARG A 161 -2.32 8.79 -26.37
C ARG A 161 -3.60 7.96 -26.26
N LEU A 162 -4.69 8.59 -25.84
CA LEU A 162 -6.00 7.98 -25.75
C LEU A 162 -6.76 8.24 -27.07
N ARG A 163 -7.20 7.18 -27.75
CA ARG A 163 -8.12 7.33 -28.89
C ARG A 163 -9.51 7.66 -28.37
N THR A 164 -10.02 8.84 -28.70
CA THR A 164 -11.38 9.29 -28.33
C THR A 164 -12.34 9.30 -29.54
N GLY A 165 -11.91 8.75 -30.67
CA GLY A 165 -12.72 8.60 -31.89
C GLY A 165 -11.88 8.14 -33.09
N TRP A 166 -12.48 8.15 -34.29
CA TRP A 166 -11.80 7.73 -35.52
C TRP A 166 -10.69 8.71 -35.94
N PHE A 167 -10.81 10.01 -35.58
CA PHE A 167 -9.87 11.07 -35.97
C PHE A 167 -9.34 11.92 -34.80
N ALA A 168 -9.72 11.64 -33.55
CA ALA A 168 -9.32 12.42 -32.39
C ALA A 168 -8.52 11.55 -31.41
N SER A 169 -7.33 12.03 -31.05
CA SER A 169 -6.53 11.51 -29.94
C SER A 169 -6.42 12.58 -28.85
N LYS A 170 -6.75 12.22 -27.61
CA LYS A 170 -6.48 13.05 -26.44
C LYS A 170 -5.17 12.58 -25.80
N SER A 171 -4.28 13.51 -25.50
CA SER A 171 -3.11 13.26 -24.68
C SER A 171 -3.47 13.29 -23.19
N LEU A 172 -2.98 12.31 -22.44
CA LEU A 172 -3.01 12.32 -20.98
C LEU A 172 -1.57 12.21 -20.48
N VAL A 173 -1.08 13.28 -19.87
CA VAL A 173 0.23 13.28 -19.22
C VAL A 173 0.07 12.67 -17.83
N ALA A 174 0.70 11.51 -17.61
CA ALA A 174 0.64 10.78 -16.36
C ALA A 174 1.84 11.05 -15.45
N VAL A 175 2.99 11.42 -16.03
CA VAL A 175 4.22 11.76 -15.30
C VAL A 175 4.89 12.97 -15.97
N ARG A 176 5.22 13.98 -15.18
CA ARG A 176 5.78 15.28 -15.59
C ARG A 176 7.12 15.50 -14.88
N GLU A 177 8.20 15.24 -15.62
CA GLU A 177 9.58 15.52 -15.20
C GLU A 177 9.98 15.02 -13.80
N VAL A 178 9.51 13.83 -13.42
CA VAL A 178 9.77 13.28 -12.09
C VAL A 178 11.23 12.87 -11.94
N SER A 179 11.89 13.39 -10.90
CA SER A 179 13.29 13.14 -10.60
C SER A 179 13.48 12.68 -9.16
N PHE A 180 14.19 11.57 -8.95
CA PHE A 180 14.51 11.04 -7.63
C PHE A 180 15.68 10.06 -7.69
N GLY A 181 16.29 9.78 -6.55
CA GLY A 181 17.34 8.76 -6.43
C GLY A 181 17.03 7.78 -5.30
N VAL A 182 17.25 6.49 -5.52
CA VAL A 182 17.10 5.46 -4.48
C VAL A 182 18.48 4.95 -4.10
N THR A 183 18.87 5.16 -2.85
CA THR A 183 20.18 4.74 -2.32
C THR A 183 20.16 3.27 -1.89
N ARG A 184 21.28 2.55 -2.03
CA ARG A 184 21.43 1.17 -1.57
C ARG A 184 21.13 1.08 -0.06
N GLY A 185 20.36 0.07 0.36
CA GLY A 185 19.94 -0.11 1.75
C GLY A 185 18.99 0.96 2.30
N ARG A 186 18.47 1.84 1.44
CA ARG A 186 17.54 2.91 1.82
C ARG A 186 16.21 2.77 1.11
N THR A 187 15.19 3.40 1.69
CA THR A 187 13.82 3.41 1.20
C THR A 187 13.41 4.82 0.81
N VAL A 188 12.98 4.99 -0.43
CA VAL A 188 12.27 6.18 -0.90
C VAL A 188 10.78 5.85 -0.93
N GLY A 189 10.01 6.57 -0.12
CA GLY A 189 8.56 6.51 -0.08
C GLY A 189 7.94 7.41 -1.15
N LEU A 190 6.97 6.91 -1.90
CA LEU A 190 6.22 7.69 -2.90
C LEU A 190 4.73 7.67 -2.55
N VAL A 191 4.18 8.82 -2.17
CA VAL A 191 2.80 8.99 -1.69
C VAL A 191 2.02 9.97 -2.57
N GLY A 192 0.70 9.90 -2.48
CA GLY A 192 -0.22 10.78 -3.20
C GLY A 192 -1.55 10.11 -3.46
N GLU A 193 -2.53 10.88 -3.92
CA GLU A 193 -3.89 10.41 -4.23
C GLU A 193 -3.91 9.38 -5.36
N SER A 194 -5.02 8.64 -5.48
CA SER A 194 -5.23 7.71 -6.59
C SER A 194 -5.12 8.44 -7.92
N GLY A 195 -4.36 7.87 -8.86
CA GLY A 195 -4.15 8.50 -10.18
C GLY A 195 -3.09 9.61 -10.21
N SER A 196 -2.35 9.85 -9.12
CA SER A 196 -1.27 10.85 -9.12
C SER A 196 -0.05 10.49 -9.96
N GLY A 197 0.06 9.23 -10.45
CA GLY A 197 1.15 8.76 -11.32
C GLY A 197 2.16 7.80 -10.68
N LYS A 198 1.98 7.41 -9.42
CA LYS A 198 2.93 6.57 -8.64
C LYS A 198 3.26 5.23 -9.30
N THR A 199 2.24 4.44 -9.63
CA THR A 199 2.42 3.16 -10.34
C THR A 199 3.03 3.37 -11.71
N THR A 200 2.69 4.46 -12.41
CA THR A 200 3.33 4.79 -13.70
C THR A 200 4.82 5.01 -13.53
N VAL A 201 5.26 5.75 -12.52
CA VAL A 201 6.69 5.95 -12.21
C VAL A 201 7.40 4.62 -11.95
N ALA A 202 6.81 3.73 -11.13
CA ALA A 202 7.36 2.39 -10.89
C ALA A 202 7.55 1.60 -12.20
N LEU A 203 6.52 1.55 -13.05
CA LEU A 203 6.57 0.81 -14.31
C LEU A 203 7.55 1.41 -15.33
N LEU A 204 7.77 2.74 -15.31
CA LEU A 204 8.78 3.41 -16.12
C LEU A 204 10.19 3.00 -15.70
N VAL A 205 10.49 3.02 -14.39
CA VAL A 205 11.80 2.61 -13.86
C VAL A 205 12.11 1.15 -14.17
N MET A 206 11.10 0.28 -14.12
CA MET A 206 11.25 -1.13 -14.52
C MET A 206 11.29 -1.38 -16.02
N ARG A 207 11.01 -0.35 -16.83
CA ARG A 207 10.80 -0.48 -18.27
C ARG A 207 9.74 -1.52 -18.64
N LEU A 208 8.68 -1.59 -17.83
CA LEU A 208 7.42 -2.26 -18.16
C LEU A 208 6.49 -1.31 -18.93
N LEU A 209 6.74 0.00 -18.83
CA LEU A 209 6.19 1.02 -19.71
C LEU A 209 7.33 1.80 -20.36
N GLU A 210 7.15 2.18 -21.62
CA GLU A 210 8.08 3.07 -22.33
C GLU A 210 7.90 4.51 -21.86
N ALA A 211 9.00 5.17 -21.50
CA ALA A 211 8.99 6.59 -21.19
C ALA A 211 8.80 7.44 -22.47
N SER A 212 8.11 8.57 -22.32
CA SER A 212 8.02 9.60 -23.37
C SER A 212 9.24 10.54 -23.34
N GLY A 213 9.98 10.57 -22.23
CA GLY A 213 11.19 11.37 -22.06
C GLY A 213 11.84 11.13 -20.70
N GLY A 214 12.99 11.76 -20.49
CA GLY A 214 13.81 11.62 -19.28
C GLY A 214 14.80 10.47 -19.33
N GLU A 215 15.31 10.11 -18.16
CA GLU A 215 16.35 9.11 -17.97
C GLU A 215 16.11 8.31 -16.69
N ALA A 216 16.38 7.00 -16.73
CA ALA A 216 16.37 6.14 -15.54
C ALA A 216 17.66 5.30 -15.55
N ARG A 217 18.59 5.61 -14.64
CA ARG A 217 19.85 4.88 -14.50
C ARG A 217 19.78 3.89 -13.34
N LEU A 218 20.40 2.73 -13.55
CA LEU A 218 20.88 1.87 -12.46
C LEU A 218 22.40 1.95 -12.48
N GLU A 219 22.99 2.54 -11.43
CA GLU A 219 24.40 2.94 -11.40
C GLU A 219 24.74 3.80 -12.63
N ASP A 220 25.68 3.36 -13.47
CA ASP A 220 26.12 4.11 -14.65
C ASP A 220 25.33 3.79 -15.93
N THR A 221 24.33 2.90 -15.87
CA THR A 221 23.61 2.43 -17.06
C THR A 221 22.21 3.01 -17.18
N ASP A 222 21.93 3.75 -18.25
CA ASP A 222 20.57 4.21 -18.61
C ASP A 222 19.70 3.04 -19.12
N LEU A 223 18.72 2.66 -18.30
CA LEU A 223 17.80 1.56 -18.55
C LEU A 223 16.90 1.81 -19.77
N LEU A 224 16.57 3.07 -20.06
CA LEU A 224 15.63 3.43 -21.13
C LEU A 224 16.23 3.18 -22.52
N ARG A 225 17.56 3.20 -22.64
CA ARG A 225 18.31 3.03 -23.89
C ARG A 225 18.70 1.59 -24.21
N LEU A 226 18.55 0.66 -23.25
CA LEU A 226 18.97 -0.73 -23.45
C LEU A 226 18.16 -1.41 -24.56
N SER A 227 18.68 -2.45 -25.19
CA SER A 227 17.85 -3.39 -25.96
C SER A 227 17.03 -4.29 -25.03
N ALA A 228 16.00 -4.97 -25.57
CA ALA A 228 15.21 -5.94 -24.81
C ALA A 228 16.07 -7.10 -24.24
N ALA A 229 17.10 -7.53 -24.99
CA ALA A 229 18.03 -8.57 -24.57
C ALA A 229 18.91 -8.11 -23.39
N GLN A 230 19.48 -6.90 -23.48
CA GLN A 230 20.28 -6.32 -22.40
C GLN A 230 19.45 -6.09 -21.13
N MET A 231 18.17 -5.73 -21.29
CA MET A 231 17.26 -5.50 -20.15
C MET A 231 17.05 -6.75 -19.28
N MET A 232 17.25 -7.97 -19.81
CA MET A 232 17.09 -9.20 -19.03
C MET A 232 18.04 -9.29 -17.84
N ALA A 233 19.28 -8.77 -17.95
CA ALA A 233 20.20 -8.71 -16.83
C ALA A 233 19.69 -7.77 -15.73
N PHE A 234 19.13 -6.61 -16.11
CA PHE A 234 18.60 -5.61 -15.20
C PHE A 234 17.28 -6.03 -14.55
N ARG A 235 16.46 -6.81 -15.26
CA ARG A 235 15.26 -7.44 -14.69
C ARG A 235 15.61 -8.34 -13.51
N ARG A 236 16.79 -8.96 -13.47
CA ARG A 236 17.23 -9.70 -12.28
C ARG A 236 17.49 -8.77 -11.09
N ARG A 237 18.11 -7.61 -11.35
CA ARG A 237 18.56 -6.64 -10.34
C ARG A 237 17.41 -5.81 -9.76
N ILE A 238 16.37 -5.55 -10.55
CA ILE A 238 15.20 -4.75 -10.16
C ILE A 238 13.94 -5.62 -10.24
N GLN A 239 13.29 -5.83 -9.10
CA GLN A 239 12.07 -6.62 -8.99
C GLN A 239 10.92 -5.78 -8.43
N ILE A 240 9.69 -6.26 -8.62
CA ILE A 240 8.48 -5.59 -8.12
C ILE A 240 7.56 -6.55 -7.39
N VAL A 241 7.00 -6.03 -6.30
CA VAL A 241 5.85 -6.59 -5.62
C VAL A 241 4.66 -5.72 -5.99
N PHE A 242 3.74 -6.27 -6.77
CA PHE A 242 2.56 -5.56 -7.26
C PHE A 242 1.47 -5.45 -6.18
N GLN A 243 0.62 -4.42 -6.30
CA GLN A 243 -0.50 -4.11 -5.40
C GLN A 243 -1.45 -5.30 -5.17
N ASN A 244 -1.79 -6.03 -6.23
CA ASN A 244 -2.71 -7.16 -6.13
C ASN A 244 -1.96 -8.51 -6.18
N PRO A 245 -1.76 -9.19 -5.04
CA PRO A 245 -1.11 -10.50 -5.03
C PRO A 245 -1.88 -11.54 -5.83
N TYR A 246 -3.22 -11.46 -5.90
CA TYR A 246 -4.08 -12.36 -6.66
C TYR A 246 -3.79 -12.29 -8.16
N ALA A 247 -3.64 -11.08 -8.69
CA ALA A 247 -3.31 -10.88 -10.10
C ALA A 247 -1.84 -11.23 -10.39
N SER A 248 -0.96 -11.09 -9.40
CA SER A 248 0.46 -11.32 -9.58
C SER A 248 0.84 -12.81 -9.63
N LEU A 249 0.10 -13.70 -8.96
CA LEU A 249 0.38 -15.14 -8.89
C LEU A 249 -0.47 -15.91 -9.92
N ASN A 250 0.15 -16.80 -10.69
CA ASN A 250 -0.61 -17.64 -11.61
C ASN A 250 -1.39 -18.72 -10.83
N PRO A 251 -2.74 -18.73 -10.86
CA PRO A 251 -3.54 -19.65 -10.05
C PRO A 251 -3.37 -21.12 -10.46
N ARG A 252 -2.84 -21.38 -11.67
CA ARG A 252 -2.59 -22.73 -12.20
C ARG A 252 -1.18 -23.25 -11.89
N MET A 253 -0.35 -22.48 -11.21
CA MET A 253 1.00 -22.88 -10.83
C MET A 253 1.08 -23.15 -9.34
N SER A 254 1.78 -24.22 -8.95
CA SER A 254 2.11 -24.44 -7.55
C SER A 254 3.07 -23.37 -7.05
N ILE A 255 3.14 -23.18 -5.73
CA ILE A 255 4.06 -22.21 -5.13
C ILE A 255 5.51 -22.58 -5.44
N GLY A 256 5.88 -23.86 -5.38
CA GLY A 256 7.23 -24.31 -5.74
C GLY A 256 7.60 -23.93 -7.17
N ARG A 257 6.68 -24.11 -8.13
CA ARG A 257 6.91 -23.69 -9.52
C ARG A 257 7.01 -22.18 -9.66
N THR A 258 6.16 -21.44 -8.95
CA THR A 258 6.15 -19.97 -8.94
C THR A 258 7.47 -19.39 -8.42
N LEU A 259 8.06 -19.98 -7.39
CA LEU A 259 9.34 -19.52 -6.83
C LEU A 259 10.55 -19.94 -7.69
N THR A 260 10.49 -21.12 -8.32
CA THR A 260 11.59 -21.64 -9.14
C THR A 260 11.61 -21.10 -10.57
N GLU A 261 10.48 -20.63 -11.11
CA GLU A 261 10.39 -20.11 -12.47
C GLU A 261 11.33 -18.92 -12.76
N PRO A 262 11.37 -17.85 -11.92
CA PRO A 262 12.35 -16.77 -12.10
C PRO A 262 13.79 -17.28 -12.10
N MET A 263 14.11 -18.25 -11.24
CA MET A 263 15.44 -18.86 -11.18
C MET A 263 15.77 -19.58 -12.49
N ARG A 264 14.82 -20.31 -13.09
CA ARG A 264 15.01 -20.97 -14.40
C ARG A 264 15.24 -19.96 -15.51
N ILE A 265 14.44 -18.88 -15.56
CA ILE A 265 14.55 -17.82 -16.57
C ILE A 265 15.94 -17.17 -16.52
N HIS A 266 16.43 -16.88 -15.31
CA HIS A 266 17.73 -16.24 -15.11
C HIS A 266 18.90 -17.21 -14.94
N ARG A 267 18.68 -18.52 -15.15
CA ARG A 267 19.69 -19.59 -15.02
C ARG A 267 20.42 -19.58 -13.66
N LEU A 268 19.66 -19.38 -12.59
CA LEU A 268 20.15 -19.40 -11.21
C LEU A 268 19.98 -20.79 -10.60
N GLY A 269 20.98 -21.24 -9.86
CA GLY A 269 21.10 -22.61 -9.34
C GLY A 269 21.65 -23.59 -10.37
N ALA A 270 22.55 -24.46 -9.90
CA ALA A 270 23.24 -25.48 -10.69
C ALA A 270 22.26 -26.48 -11.32
N ASP A 271 21.25 -26.91 -10.56
CA ASP A 271 20.24 -27.88 -10.99
C ASP A 271 18.86 -27.60 -10.38
N GLU A 272 17.90 -28.47 -10.70
CA GLU A 272 16.53 -28.35 -10.20
C GLU A 272 16.43 -28.61 -8.68
N GLY A 273 17.27 -29.50 -8.13
CA GLY A 273 17.32 -29.77 -6.70
C GLY A 273 17.75 -28.54 -5.91
N GLU A 274 18.78 -27.83 -6.38
CA GLU A 274 19.24 -26.60 -5.75
C GLU A 274 18.18 -25.48 -5.80
N ARG A 275 17.45 -25.36 -6.92
CA ARG A 275 16.35 -24.38 -7.04
C ARG A 275 15.22 -24.68 -6.08
N ILE A 276 14.83 -25.94 -5.94
CA ILE A 276 13.80 -26.37 -4.98
C ILE A 276 14.25 -26.03 -3.55
N GLU A 277 15.51 -26.29 -3.22
CA GLU A 277 16.02 -26.02 -1.88
C GLU A 277 16.12 -24.51 -1.59
N ARG A 278 16.51 -23.70 -2.58
CA ARG A 278 16.42 -22.24 -2.50
C ARG A 278 14.97 -21.78 -2.29
N ALA A 279 14.01 -22.36 -2.99
CA ALA A 279 12.59 -22.05 -2.83
C ALA A 279 12.06 -22.39 -1.41
N ARG A 280 12.48 -23.53 -0.84
CA ARG A 280 12.16 -23.88 0.57
C ARG A 280 12.69 -22.87 1.56
N ARG A 281 13.96 -22.46 1.41
CA ARG A 281 14.56 -21.41 2.26
C ARG A 281 13.82 -20.08 2.14
N LEU A 282 13.39 -19.71 0.93
CA LEU A 282 12.59 -18.49 0.72
C LEU A 282 11.23 -18.58 1.42
N LEU A 283 10.55 -19.73 1.37
CA LEU A 283 9.29 -19.92 2.10
C LEU A 283 9.47 -19.75 3.60
N GLN A 284 10.48 -20.42 4.18
CA GLN A 284 10.80 -20.25 5.59
C GLN A 284 11.10 -18.80 5.94
N ARG A 285 11.85 -18.11 5.08
CA ARG A 285 12.22 -16.71 5.29
C ARG A 285 11.02 -15.78 5.33
N VAL A 286 9.97 -16.08 4.56
CA VAL A 286 8.72 -15.32 4.59
C VAL A 286 7.70 -15.91 5.58
N GLY A 287 8.13 -16.77 6.51
CA GLY A 287 7.29 -17.34 7.56
C GLY A 287 6.22 -18.30 7.06
N LEU A 288 6.52 -19.06 5.99
CA LEU A 288 5.68 -20.12 5.45
C LEU A 288 6.37 -21.49 5.59
N PRO A 289 5.61 -22.55 5.86
CA PRO A 289 6.18 -23.89 5.98
C PRO A 289 6.64 -24.40 4.60
N GLN A 290 7.63 -25.30 4.57
CA GLN A 290 8.25 -25.74 3.31
C GLN A 290 7.29 -26.56 2.42
N ASP A 291 6.32 -27.25 3.02
CA ASP A 291 5.28 -28.02 2.32
C ASP A 291 4.32 -27.12 1.51
N ALA A 292 4.30 -25.81 1.80
CA ALA A 292 3.59 -24.81 1.01
C ALA A 292 3.98 -24.85 -0.49
N MET A 293 5.16 -25.37 -0.84
CA MET A 293 5.57 -25.58 -2.24
C MET A 293 4.59 -26.41 -3.07
N HIS A 294 3.88 -27.35 -2.45
CA HIS A 294 2.98 -28.28 -3.13
C HIS A 294 1.57 -27.71 -3.35
N ARG A 295 1.27 -26.58 -2.69
CA ARG A 295 -0.04 -25.93 -2.72
C ARG A 295 -0.11 -24.89 -3.85
N TYR A 296 -1.31 -24.43 -4.12
CA TYR A 296 -1.65 -23.42 -5.11
C TYR A 296 -2.04 -22.09 -4.44
N PRO A 297 -1.93 -20.94 -5.13
CA PRO A 297 -2.21 -19.63 -4.55
C PRO A 297 -3.58 -19.52 -3.88
N HIS A 298 -4.62 -20.16 -4.42
CA HIS A 298 -5.98 -20.08 -3.90
C HIS A 298 -6.15 -20.69 -2.49
N GLU A 299 -5.22 -21.54 -2.06
CA GLU A 299 -5.23 -22.19 -0.75
C GLU A 299 -4.65 -21.32 0.37
N PHE A 300 -4.13 -20.13 0.05
CA PHE A 300 -3.49 -19.23 1.01
C PHE A 300 -4.36 -18.01 1.31
N SER A 301 -4.21 -17.43 2.50
CA SER A 301 -4.79 -16.12 2.84
C SER A 301 -4.15 -14.99 2.02
N GLY A 302 -4.79 -13.81 1.95
CA GLY A 302 -4.23 -12.65 1.26
C GLY A 302 -2.81 -12.30 1.73
N GLY A 303 -2.59 -12.29 3.05
CA GLY A 303 -1.28 -12.07 3.67
C GLY A 303 -0.23 -13.12 3.32
N GLN A 304 -0.62 -14.39 3.28
CA GLN A 304 0.29 -15.46 2.86
C GLN A 304 0.64 -15.34 1.38
N ARG A 305 -0.32 -15.00 0.51
CA ARG A 305 -0.07 -14.73 -0.92
C ARG A 305 0.88 -13.56 -1.12
N GLN A 306 0.74 -12.50 -0.32
CA GLN A 306 1.66 -11.37 -0.38
C GLN A 306 3.08 -11.77 -0.02
N ARG A 307 3.24 -12.55 1.05
CA ARG A 307 4.54 -13.11 1.47
C ARG A 307 5.14 -14.01 0.39
N ILE A 308 4.33 -14.80 -0.32
CA ILE A 308 4.75 -15.58 -1.49
C ILE A 308 5.18 -14.67 -2.64
N ALA A 309 4.46 -13.58 -2.91
CA ALA A 309 4.83 -12.63 -3.96
C ALA A 309 6.18 -11.95 -3.67
N ILE A 310 6.44 -11.60 -2.39
CA ILE A 310 7.74 -11.11 -1.93
C ILE A 310 8.82 -12.20 -2.12
N ALA A 311 8.57 -13.43 -1.68
CA ALA A 311 9.50 -14.55 -1.87
C ALA A 311 9.85 -14.78 -3.34
N ARG A 312 8.87 -14.68 -4.24
CA ARG A 312 9.08 -14.79 -5.69
C ARG A 312 9.99 -13.68 -6.22
N ALA A 313 9.76 -12.44 -5.81
CA ALA A 313 10.61 -11.32 -6.21
C ALA A 313 12.06 -11.50 -5.71
N LEU A 314 12.23 -12.05 -4.50
CA LEU A 314 13.53 -12.32 -3.90
C LEU A 314 14.26 -13.53 -4.51
N ALA A 315 13.57 -14.37 -5.27
CA ALA A 315 14.11 -15.61 -5.84
C ALA A 315 15.33 -15.39 -6.75
N VAL A 316 15.43 -14.19 -7.32
CA VAL A 316 16.53 -13.81 -8.22
C VAL A 316 17.62 -12.97 -7.56
N GLU A 317 17.53 -12.78 -6.24
CA GLU A 317 18.45 -11.99 -5.42
C GLU A 317 18.60 -10.56 -5.96
N PRO A 318 17.52 -9.77 -6.00
CA PRO A 318 17.55 -8.40 -6.52
C PRO A 318 18.37 -7.47 -5.61
N GLU A 319 18.77 -6.33 -6.15
CA GLU A 319 19.34 -5.21 -5.38
C GLU A 319 18.29 -4.14 -5.06
N VAL A 320 17.28 -4.02 -5.94
CA VAL A 320 16.18 -3.08 -5.81
C VAL A 320 14.85 -3.84 -5.79
N LEU A 321 14.01 -3.52 -4.82
CA LEU A 321 12.62 -3.96 -4.79
C LEU A 321 11.70 -2.75 -4.85
N ILE A 322 10.88 -2.69 -5.90
CA ILE A 322 9.76 -1.76 -5.97
C ILE A 322 8.57 -2.42 -5.26
N CYS A 323 8.03 -1.74 -4.27
CA CYS A 323 6.87 -2.20 -3.53
C CYS A 323 5.69 -1.31 -3.90
N ASP A 324 4.83 -1.78 -4.80
CA ASP A 324 3.62 -1.06 -5.18
C ASP A 324 2.48 -1.52 -4.26
N GLU A 325 2.17 -0.71 -3.25
CA GLU A 325 1.16 -1.00 -2.23
C GLU A 325 1.31 -2.40 -1.59
N PRO A 326 2.48 -2.74 -1.02
CA PRO A 326 2.80 -4.12 -0.64
C PRO A 326 1.99 -4.65 0.55
N VAL A 327 1.20 -3.81 1.20
CA VAL A 327 0.37 -4.16 2.35
C VAL A 327 -1.08 -3.70 2.19
N SER A 328 -1.46 -3.17 1.02
CA SER A 328 -2.86 -2.77 0.79
C SER A 328 -3.78 -3.98 0.90
N ALA A 329 -4.94 -3.77 1.53
CA ALA A 329 -5.96 -4.80 1.75
C ALA A 329 -5.51 -6.00 2.62
N LEU A 330 -4.48 -5.82 3.45
CA LEU A 330 -4.10 -6.77 4.49
C LEU A 330 -4.59 -6.26 5.85
N ASP A 331 -4.98 -7.18 6.73
CA ASP A 331 -5.29 -6.83 8.11
C ASP A 331 -4.05 -6.27 8.83
N VAL A 332 -4.29 -5.48 9.87
CA VAL A 332 -3.23 -4.77 10.61
C VAL A 332 -2.14 -5.68 11.18
N SER A 333 -2.46 -6.95 11.47
CA SER A 333 -1.50 -7.90 12.04
C SER A 333 -0.55 -8.46 10.99
N VAL A 334 -1.11 -8.83 9.83
CA VAL A 334 -0.36 -9.28 8.67
C VAL A 334 0.47 -8.14 8.11
N GLN A 335 -0.07 -6.92 8.07
CA GLN A 335 0.65 -5.73 7.65
C GLN A 335 1.94 -5.55 8.47
N ALA A 336 1.87 -5.57 9.81
CA ALA A 336 3.05 -5.45 10.66
C ALA A 336 4.11 -6.52 10.36
N THR A 337 3.66 -7.77 10.16
CA THR A 337 4.53 -8.90 9.80
C THR A 337 5.25 -8.66 8.46
N VAL A 338 4.54 -8.19 7.44
CA VAL A 338 5.11 -7.91 6.11
C VAL A 338 6.08 -6.73 6.16
N LEU A 339 5.76 -5.66 6.90
CA LEU A 339 6.66 -4.51 7.05
C LEU A 339 7.95 -4.88 7.78
N ASN A 340 7.86 -5.66 8.86
CA ASN A 340 9.02 -6.17 9.57
C ASN A 340 9.89 -7.06 8.68
N LEU A 341 9.28 -7.96 7.88
CA LEU A 341 10.00 -8.77 6.90
C LEU A 341 10.78 -7.91 5.91
N LEU A 342 10.18 -6.84 5.36
CA LEU A 342 10.87 -5.94 4.45
C LEU A 342 12.05 -5.22 5.15
N LEU A 343 11.88 -4.79 6.40
CA LEU A 343 12.99 -4.19 7.16
C LEU A 343 14.12 -5.19 7.42
N ASP A 344 13.81 -6.43 7.80
CA ASP A 344 14.79 -7.49 7.99
C ASP A 344 15.59 -7.74 6.71
N LEU A 345 14.90 -7.81 5.57
CA LEU A 345 15.52 -8.04 4.26
C LEU A 345 16.41 -6.85 3.83
N GLN A 346 16.00 -5.62 4.13
CA GLN A 346 16.81 -4.44 3.89
C GLN A 346 18.08 -4.43 4.75
N GLU A 347 17.96 -4.73 6.04
CA GLU A 347 19.10 -4.79 6.97
C GLU A 347 20.10 -5.88 6.57
N GLU A 348 19.62 -7.08 6.21
CA GLU A 348 20.50 -8.22 5.92
C GLU A 348 21.13 -8.17 4.52
N ARG A 349 20.42 -7.65 3.52
CA ARG A 349 20.84 -7.72 2.11
C ARG A 349 21.18 -6.37 1.49
N GLY A 350 21.00 -5.27 2.22
CA GLY A 350 21.20 -3.93 1.70
C GLY A 350 20.24 -3.57 0.57
N LEU A 351 19.02 -4.13 0.57
CA LEU A 351 18.02 -3.87 -0.48
C LEU A 351 17.62 -2.39 -0.51
N ALA A 352 17.59 -1.83 -1.72
CA ALA A 352 17.02 -0.52 -1.97
C ALA A 352 15.52 -0.64 -2.25
N TYR A 353 14.70 0.24 -1.66
CA TYR A 353 13.26 0.22 -1.83
C TYR A 353 12.73 1.50 -2.47
N LEU A 354 11.92 1.34 -3.51
CA LEU A 354 10.93 2.34 -3.91
C LEU A 354 9.59 1.87 -3.35
N PHE A 355 9.12 2.52 -2.28
CA PHE A 355 7.96 2.09 -1.52
C PHE A 355 6.77 2.99 -1.83
N ILE A 356 5.79 2.47 -2.57
CA ILE A 356 4.57 3.18 -2.94
C ILE A 356 3.45 2.73 -2.01
N SER A 357 2.74 3.68 -1.42
CA SER A 357 1.55 3.41 -0.62
C SER A 357 0.66 4.64 -0.56
N HIS A 358 -0.64 4.44 -0.35
CA HIS A 358 -1.57 5.50 0.05
C HIS A 358 -1.67 5.64 1.58
N ASP A 359 -1.23 4.63 2.34
CA ASP A 359 -1.12 4.71 3.81
C ASP A 359 0.16 5.46 4.20
N LEU A 360 -0.06 6.70 4.65
CA LEU A 360 0.99 7.63 5.08
C LEU A 360 1.69 7.16 6.37
N ALA A 361 1.00 6.48 7.29
CA ALA A 361 1.65 5.96 8.50
C ALA A 361 2.66 4.85 8.15
N VAL A 362 2.31 3.99 7.19
CA VAL A 362 3.21 2.96 6.66
C VAL A 362 4.40 3.58 5.94
N VAL A 363 4.17 4.60 5.09
CA VAL A 363 5.28 5.28 4.39
C VAL A 363 6.23 5.94 5.37
N LYS A 364 5.71 6.66 6.37
CA LYS A 364 6.55 7.27 7.41
C LYS A 364 7.42 6.23 8.11
N TYR A 365 6.85 5.08 8.43
CA TYR A 365 7.55 4.00 9.10
C TYR A 365 8.69 3.41 8.25
N MET A 366 8.41 3.13 6.97
CA MET A 366 9.35 2.43 6.07
C MET A 366 10.43 3.32 5.45
N SER A 367 10.15 4.61 5.24
CA SER A 367 10.93 5.44 4.32
C SER A 367 12.01 6.27 5.00
N ASP A 368 13.15 6.45 4.36
CA ASP A 368 14.18 7.42 4.77
C ASP A 368 13.95 8.79 4.15
N GLU A 369 13.30 8.81 2.98
CA GLU A 369 12.91 9.98 2.23
C GLU A 369 11.50 9.78 1.69
N VAL A 370 10.69 10.84 1.69
CA VAL A 370 9.31 10.80 1.17
C VAL A 370 9.19 11.78 0.01
N LEU A 371 8.59 11.31 -1.08
CA LEU A 371 8.18 12.06 -2.25
C LEU A 371 6.65 12.14 -2.27
N VAL A 372 6.11 13.34 -2.27
CA VAL A 372 4.67 13.59 -2.38
C VAL A 372 4.36 13.93 -3.84
N MET A 373 3.51 13.11 -4.46
CA MET A 373 3.20 13.17 -5.88
C MET A 373 1.75 13.60 -6.12
N ARG A 374 1.54 14.58 -7.01
CA ARG A 374 0.22 15.08 -7.42
C ARG A 374 0.23 15.33 -8.92
N GLU A 375 -0.81 14.86 -9.62
CA GLU A 375 -1.05 15.16 -11.05
C GLU A 375 0.16 14.91 -11.98
N GLY A 376 0.97 13.90 -11.64
CA GLY A 376 2.16 13.53 -12.40
C GLY A 376 3.46 14.17 -11.92
N GLU A 377 3.45 15.05 -10.93
CA GLU A 377 4.61 15.82 -10.45
C GLU A 377 4.95 15.49 -9.00
N VAL A 378 6.24 15.55 -8.65
CA VAL A 378 6.68 15.54 -7.25
C VAL A 378 6.58 16.96 -6.71
N VAL A 379 5.59 17.22 -5.86
CA VAL A 379 5.30 18.56 -5.32
C VAL A 379 6.02 18.85 -4.01
N GLU A 380 6.46 17.81 -3.30
CA GLU A 380 7.23 17.95 -2.07
C GLU A 380 8.15 16.74 -1.87
N ARG A 381 9.32 16.98 -1.30
CA ARG A 381 10.34 15.96 -1.03
C ARG A 381 11.06 16.29 0.27
N GLY A 382 11.33 15.27 1.10
CA GLY A 382 12.17 15.45 2.28
C GLY A 382 12.15 14.27 3.23
N ALA A 383 12.81 14.43 4.38
CA ALA A 383 12.76 13.46 5.47
C ALA A 383 11.32 13.27 5.95
N PRO A 384 10.88 12.04 6.29
CA PRO A 384 9.53 11.78 6.78
C PRO A 384 9.13 12.67 7.96
N GLU A 385 10.03 12.92 8.90
CA GLU A 385 9.76 13.74 10.07
C GLU A 385 9.45 15.19 9.69
N ALA A 386 10.15 15.74 8.70
CA ALA A 386 9.95 17.10 8.21
C ALA A 386 8.61 17.22 7.46
N ILE A 387 8.35 16.30 6.52
CA ILE A 387 7.12 16.28 5.71
C ILE A 387 5.87 16.18 6.59
N TYR A 388 5.90 15.35 7.63
CA TYR A 388 4.71 15.07 8.44
C TYR A 388 4.48 16.10 9.54
N ARG A 389 5.54 16.72 10.06
CA ARG A 389 5.43 17.72 11.14
C ARG A 389 5.23 19.14 10.60
N ALA A 390 5.89 19.48 9.51
CA ALA A 390 5.90 20.82 8.94
C ALA A 390 5.85 20.76 7.39
N PRO A 391 4.76 20.20 6.81
CA PRO A 391 4.58 20.16 5.37
C PRO A 391 4.59 21.57 4.78
N GLN A 392 5.38 21.78 3.74
CA GLN A 392 5.49 23.07 3.08
C GLN A 392 4.36 23.27 2.07
N HIS A 393 4.08 22.25 1.26
CA HIS A 393 3.13 22.35 0.16
C HIS A 393 1.67 22.22 0.63
N GLU A 394 0.76 23.02 0.06
CA GLU A 394 -0.66 23.04 0.44
C GLU A 394 -1.34 21.67 0.24
N TYR A 395 -1.04 21.00 -0.88
CA TYR A 395 -1.52 19.64 -1.14
C TYR A 395 -1.11 18.66 -0.04
N THR A 396 0.15 18.68 0.39
CA THR A 396 0.66 17.79 1.45
C THR A 396 -0.06 18.06 2.77
N ARG A 397 -0.33 19.33 3.10
CA ARG A 397 -1.16 19.70 4.27
C ARG A 397 -2.56 19.09 4.19
N LYS A 398 -3.22 19.18 3.03
CA LYS A 398 -4.55 18.59 2.81
C LYS A 398 -4.54 17.07 2.92
N LEU A 399 -3.54 16.43 2.31
CA LEU A 399 -3.37 14.98 2.33
C LEU A 399 -3.18 14.46 3.77
N LEU A 400 -2.30 15.10 4.55
CA LEU A 400 -2.07 14.76 5.96
C LEU A 400 -3.29 15.06 6.85
N ALA A 401 -4.04 16.11 6.55
CA ALA A 401 -5.26 16.46 7.27
C ALA A 401 -6.41 15.46 7.01
N ALA A 402 -6.38 14.74 5.89
CA ALA A 402 -7.38 13.72 5.55
C ALA A 402 -7.17 12.38 6.28
N ILE A 403 -6.01 12.16 6.90
CA ILE A 403 -5.71 10.90 7.60
C ILE A 403 -6.62 10.75 8.83
N PRO A 404 -7.30 9.59 8.98
CA PRO A 404 -8.06 9.30 10.19
C PRO A 404 -7.18 9.30 11.44
N ARG A 405 -7.58 10.05 12.46
CA ARG A 405 -6.81 10.17 13.72
C ARG A 405 -7.31 9.26 14.85
N GLY A 406 -8.26 8.36 14.55
CA GLY A 406 -8.87 7.52 15.57
C GLY A 406 -9.63 8.36 16.60
N LEU A 407 -9.45 8.05 17.88
CA LEU A 407 -10.11 8.78 18.98
C LEU A 407 -9.79 10.29 19.02
N GLU A 408 -8.63 10.70 18.49
CA GLU A 408 -8.21 12.11 18.45
C GLU A 408 -8.76 12.85 17.22
N GLY A 409 -9.46 12.13 16.34
CA GLY A 409 -10.14 12.69 15.18
C GLY A 409 -11.41 13.44 15.58
N ARG A 410 -11.81 14.43 14.77
CA ARG A 410 -13.15 14.99 14.88
C ARG A 410 -14.14 13.91 14.45
N LYS A 411 -15.14 13.60 15.29
CA LYS A 411 -16.24 12.73 14.89
C LYS A 411 -16.93 13.29 13.65
N PHE A 412 -17.20 12.43 12.68
CA PHE A 412 -17.97 12.79 11.50
C PHE A 412 -19.41 13.18 11.93
N GLY A 413 -19.76 14.46 11.78
CA GLY A 413 -21.06 15.03 12.18
C GLY A 413 -20.96 16.23 13.13
N ASP A 414 -19.86 16.41 13.87
CA ASP A 414 -19.69 17.52 14.84
C ASP A 414 -19.37 18.87 14.19
N GLY A 415 -19.30 18.93 12.86
CA GLY A 415 -19.11 20.16 12.09
C GLY A 415 -20.40 20.60 11.45
N ALA A 416 -21.11 21.52 12.09
CA ALA A 416 -22.13 22.32 11.41
C ALA A 416 -21.53 22.93 10.13
N LEU A 417 -22.11 22.58 8.99
CA LEU A 417 -21.87 23.23 7.70
C LEU A 417 -22.39 24.68 7.77
N THR A 418 -21.60 25.59 8.32
CA THR A 418 -21.64 27.01 7.93
C THR A 418 -20.69 27.20 6.75
N SER A 419 -21.11 26.73 5.58
CA SER A 419 -20.68 27.32 4.31
C SER A 419 -21.75 27.02 3.28
N SER A 420 -22.58 28.03 3.05
CA SER A 420 -23.40 28.21 1.86
C SER A 420 -22.54 27.98 0.61
N GLY A 421 -22.78 26.85 -0.04
CA GLY A 421 -22.25 26.52 -1.36
C GLY A 421 -23.35 25.82 -2.11
N THR A 422 -24.24 26.62 -2.69
CA THR A 422 -25.13 26.20 -3.76
C THR A 422 -24.32 25.67 -4.95
N GLU A 423 -24.96 24.76 -5.69
CA GLU A 423 -24.71 24.32 -7.07
C GLU A 423 -24.06 22.94 -7.27
N PRO A 424 -24.33 22.26 -8.40
CA PRO A 424 -25.62 22.03 -9.07
C PRO A 424 -25.96 20.53 -9.29
#